data_AF-A0AAW4AJ32-F1
#
_entry.id   AF-A0AAW4AJ32-F1
#
_cell.length_a   1.000
_cell.length_b   1.000
_cell.length_c   1.000
_cell.angle_alpha   90.00
_cell.angle_beta   90.00
_cell.angle_gamma   90.00
#
_symmetry.space_group_name_H-M   'P 1'
#
loop_
_entity.id
_entity.type
_entity.pdbx_description
1 polymer ?
#
loop_
_entity_poly.entity_id
_entity_poly.type
_entity_poly.pdbx_seq_one_letter_code
_entity_poly.pdbx_strand_id
1 'polypeptide(L)'
;MPNKVAHNKKGMSSKMKKMLMFLLLLLGLAGSGAGYYFLYYLPEQEALQADSSSSNDEEQVPTTEAVPKTALPPKPLVNDLYVDLARLGVREKPDAQAFVERVLYRGDKVKILERKAGFGRITDYFVYEENGPEVAEWIPLDGLVEQAPLITAEERRKTVTQYIANSDNFKLYETAFVQKTDELLKNETCVPEDFEELGGWVKSLKYQEREVYFVYCGGRKLANKIYFDIQSKEIFYASH
;
A
#
# COMPACT_ATOMS: atom_id res chain seq x y z
N MET A 1 -30.50 -44.64 -54.80
CA MET A 1 -29.66 -45.50 -53.94
C MET A 1 -28.76 -44.61 -53.10
N PRO A 2 -28.82 -44.66 -51.76
CA PRO A 2 -27.68 -44.21 -50.96
C PRO A 2 -27.20 -45.29 -49.97
N ASN A 3 -25.87 -45.39 -49.92
CA ASN A 3 -25.06 -46.25 -49.07
C ASN A 3 -25.29 -45.98 -47.58
N LYS A 4 -25.49 -47.05 -46.79
CA LYS A 4 -25.25 -47.03 -45.34
C LYS A 4 -23.78 -47.33 -45.07
N VAL A 5 -23.03 -46.34 -44.60
CA VAL A 5 -21.74 -46.56 -43.94
C VAL A 5 -22.00 -46.75 -42.44
N ALA A 6 -21.67 -47.92 -41.93
CA ALA A 6 -21.78 -48.26 -40.52
C ALA A 6 -20.56 -47.73 -39.74
N HIS A 7 -20.78 -46.77 -38.84
CA HIS A 7 -19.79 -46.44 -37.80
C HIS A 7 -20.07 -47.25 -36.53
N ASN A 8 -19.21 -48.23 -36.27
CA ASN A 8 -19.17 -48.98 -35.01
C ASN A 8 -18.51 -48.12 -33.92
N LYS A 9 -19.32 -47.51 -33.04
CA LYS A 9 -18.83 -46.86 -31.81
C LYS A 9 -19.01 -47.82 -30.62
N LYS A 10 -17.94 -48.53 -30.25
CA LYS A 10 -17.86 -49.20 -28.95
C LYS A 10 -17.83 -48.14 -27.84
N GLY A 11 -18.90 -48.08 -27.05
CA GLY A 11 -19.03 -47.18 -25.91
C GLY A 11 -18.10 -47.59 -24.76
N MET A 12 -17.34 -46.62 -24.24
CA MET A 12 -16.42 -46.80 -23.12
C MET A 12 -17.20 -47.07 -21.81
N SER A 13 -16.92 -48.21 -21.16
CA SER A 13 -17.59 -48.67 -19.94
C SER A 13 -17.46 -47.68 -18.78
N SER A 14 -18.50 -47.58 -17.95
CA SER A 14 -18.61 -46.66 -16.80
C SER A 14 -17.43 -46.74 -15.82
N LYS A 15 -16.86 -47.94 -15.62
CA LYS A 15 -15.66 -48.13 -14.78
C LYS A 15 -14.40 -47.48 -15.39
N MET A 16 -14.27 -47.53 -16.72
CA MET A 16 -13.13 -46.98 -17.46
C MET A 16 -13.19 -45.43 -17.52
N LYS A 17 -14.39 -44.85 -17.61
CA LYS A 17 -14.58 -43.40 -17.53
C LYS A 17 -14.20 -42.82 -16.16
N LYS A 18 -14.53 -43.52 -15.07
CA LYS A 18 -14.16 -43.10 -13.71
C LYS A 18 -12.65 -43.17 -13.47
N MET A 19 -11.99 -44.22 -13.99
CA MET A 19 -10.53 -44.34 -13.97
C MET A 19 -9.86 -43.22 -14.77
N LEU A 20 -10.38 -42.90 -15.97
CA LEU A 20 -9.86 -41.82 -16.80
C LEU A 20 -10.04 -40.45 -16.13
N MET A 21 -11.18 -40.23 -15.46
CA MET A 21 -11.41 -38.97 -14.73
C MET A 21 -10.46 -38.82 -13.53
N PHE A 22 -10.18 -39.91 -12.82
CA PHE A 22 -9.23 -39.90 -11.70
C PHE A 22 -7.79 -39.66 -12.19
N LEU A 23 -7.41 -40.26 -13.33
CA LEU A 23 -6.11 -40.04 -13.95
C LEU A 23 -5.93 -38.57 -14.39
N LEU A 24 -6.98 -37.97 -14.98
CA LEU A 24 -6.98 -36.55 -15.37
C LEU A 24 -6.89 -35.61 -14.16
N LEU A 25 -7.53 -35.97 -13.04
CA LEU A 25 -7.46 -35.20 -11.81
C LEU A 25 -6.04 -35.20 -11.21
N LEU A 26 -5.36 -36.35 -11.25
CA LEU A 26 -3.97 -36.48 -10.81
C LEU A 26 -2.99 -35.73 -11.73
N LEU A 27 -3.22 -35.77 -13.05
CA LEU A 27 -2.44 -34.99 -14.02
C LEU A 27 -2.64 -33.48 -13.85
N GLY A 28 -3.85 -33.02 -13.50
CA GLY A 28 -4.13 -31.61 -13.22
C GLY A 28 -3.39 -31.07 -11.99
N LEU A 29 -3.27 -31.89 -10.94
CA LEU A 29 -2.54 -31.52 -9.72
C LEU A 29 -1.01 -31.52 -9.91
N ALA A 30 -0.47 -32.41 -10.75
CA ALA A 30 0.94 -32.38 -11.10
C ALA A 30 1.29 -31.20 -12.05
N GLY A 31 0.37 -30.84 -12.94
CA GLY A 31 0.55 -29.73 -13.90
C GLY A 31 0.63 -28.35 -13.24
N SER A 32 -0.06 -28.12 -12.12
CA SER A 32 0.00 -26.83 -11.40
C SER A 32 1.35 -26.56 -10.75
N GLY A 33 2.07 -27.60 -10.30
CA GLY A 33 3.40 -27.44 -9.70
C GLY A 33 4.48 -27.13 -10.75
N ALA A 34 4.46 -27.83 -11.89
CA ALA A 34 5.38 -27.57 -12.99
C ALA A 34 5.15 -26.17 -13.60
N GLY A 35 3.89 -25.77 -13.82
CA GLY A 35 3.57 -24.44 -14.33
C GLY A 35 4.06 -23.30 -13.43
N TYR A 36 3.93 -23.45 -12.10
CA TYR A 36 4.47 -22.48 -11.14
C TYR A 36 6.01 -22.44 -11.18
N TYR A 37 6.67 -23.59 -11.29
CA TYR A 37 8.13 -23.66 -11.42
C TYR A 37 8.62 -22.94 -12.69
N PHE A 38 8.00 -23.21 -13.84
CA PHE A 38 8.40 -22.59 -15.10
C PHE A 38 8.11 -21.08 -15.17
N LEU A 39 7.00 -20.60 -14.59
CA LEU A 39 6.63 -19.18 -14.67
C LEU A 39 7.35 -18.29 -13.65
N TYR A 40 7.73 -18.83 -12.49
CA TYR A 40 8.36 -18.03 -11.43
C TYR A 40 9.87 -18.29 -11.30
N TYR A 41 10.33 -19.54 -11.39
CA TYR A 41 11.75 -19.87 -11.12
C TYR A 41 12.65 -19.86 -12.36
N LEU A 42 12.12 -20.19 -13.55
CA LEU A 42 12.92 -20.14 -14.79
C LEU A 42 13.36 -18.72 -15.19
N PRO A 43 12.50 -17.67 -15.15
CA PRO A 43 12.94 -16.32 -15.50
C PRO A 43 14.02 -15.77 -14.55
N GLU A 44 14.07 -16.24 -13.31
CA GLU A 44 15.13 -15.87 -12.34
C GLU A 44 16.48 -16.51 -12.72
N GLN A 45 16.50 -17.75 -13.21
CA GLN A 45 17.72 -18.39 -13.72
C GLN A 45 18.20 -17.79 -15.04
N GLU A 46 17.29 -17.43 -15.95
CA GLU A 46 17.64 -16.74 -17.20
C GLU A 46 18.20 -15.34 -16.92
N ALA A 47 17.69 -14.61 -15.92
CA ALA A 47 18.26 -13.34 -15.48
C ALA A 47 19.67 -13.49 -14.88
N LEU A 48 19.88 -14.52 -14.04
CA LEU A 48 21.19 -14.83 -13.46
C LEU A 48 22.20 -15.36 -14.51
N GLN A 49 21.72 -16.04 -15.55
CA GLN A 49 22.54 -16.50 -16.67
C GLN A 49 22.81 -15.40 -17.69
N ALA A 50 21.90 -14.44 -17.90
CA ALA A 50 22.13 -13.25 -18.72
C ALA A 50 23.21 -12.35 -18.12
N ASP A 51 23.25 -12.23 -16.77
CA ASP A 51 24.31 -11.50 -16.05
C ASP A 51 25.68 -12.21 -16.08
N SER A 52 25.70 -13.54 -16.29
CA SER A 52 26.94 -14.33 -16.35
C SER A 52 27.39 -14.70 -17.76
N SER A 53 26.61 -14.40 -18.80
CA SER A 53 26.95 -14.68 -20.21
C SER A 53 27.46 -13.48 -20.99
N SER A 54 27.54 -12.28 -20.39
CA SER A 54 28.26 -11.13 -20.96
C SER A 54 29.76 -11.17 -20.68
N SER A 55 30.39 -12.33 -20.83
CA SER A 55 31.85 -12.47 -20.82
C SER A 55 32.28 -13.61 -21.74
N ASN A 56 32.23 -13.36 -23.05
CA ASN A 56 33.01 -14.10 -24.04
C ASN A 56 33.14 -13.21 -25.28
N ASP A 57 34.04 -12.22 -25.19
CA ASP A 57 34.80 -11.76 -26.35
C ASP A 57 36.26 -11.69 -25.91
N GLU A 58 37.02 -12.65 -26.40
CA GLU A 58 38.45 -12.81 -26.20
C GLU A 58 39.16 -11.88 -27.20
N GLU A 59 39.64 -10.71 -26.76
CA GLU A 59 40.60 -9.93 -27.54
C GLU A 59 41.77 -9.43 -26.68
N GLN A 60 42.88 -10.15 -26.87
CA GLN A 60 44.29 -9.81 -26.70
C GLN A 60 44.71 -8.81 -25.60
N VAL A 61 45.53 -9.37 -24.70
CA VAL A 61 46.38 -8.67 -23.73
C VAL A 61 47.30 -7.67 -24.43
N PRO A 62 47.32 -6.40 -23.98
CA PRO A 62 48.58 -5.80 -23.62
C PRO A 62 48.53 -5.32 -22.16
N THR A 63 49.52 -5.78 -21.40
CA THR A 63 49.88 -5.34 -20.06
C THR A 63 49.67 -3.83 -19.89
N THR A 64 48.64 -3.46 -19.11
CA THR A 64 48.53 -2.15 -18.49
C THR A 64 48.19 -2.39 -17.03
N GLU A 65 48.99 -1.78 -16.16
CA GLU A 65 48.94 -1.89 -14.71
C GLU A 65 47.51 -1.78 -14.18
N ALA A 66 47.14 -2.72 -13.31
CA ALA A 66 45.89 -2.69 -12.59
C ALA A 66 45.85 -1.44 -11.70
N VAL A 67 45.21 -0.37 -12.18
CA VAL A 67 44.73 0.69 -11.30
C VAL A 67 43.65 0.05 -10.43
N PRO A 68 43.77 0.07 -9.09
CA PRO A 68 42.73 -0.46 -8.22
C PRO A 68 41.43 0.27 -8.52
N LYS A 69 40.39 -0.48 -8.92
CA LYS A 69 39.03 0.03 -9.01
C LYS A 69 38.59 0.31 -7.57
N THR A 70 38.87 1.51 -7.08
CA THR A 70 38.43 1.99 -5.78
C THR A 70 36.91 1.79 -5.73
N ALA A 71 36.45 0.83 -4.92
CA ALA A 71 35.04 0.70 -4.61
C ALA A 71 34.60 2.05 -4.05
N LEU A 72 33.58 2.67 -4.65
CA LEU A 72 33.01 3.89 -4.08
C LEU A 72 32.65 3.60 -2.61
N PRO A 73 32.99 4.50 -1.68
CA PRO A 73 32.64 4.31 -0.28
C PRO A 73 31.13 4.11 -0.15
N PRO A 74 30.67 3.23 0.77
CA PRO A 74 29.24 3.03 0.99
C PRO A 74 28.60 4.38 1.33
N LYS A 75 27.50 4.71 0.64
CA LYS A 75 26.76 5.95 0.87
C LYS A 75 26.36 6.03 2.36
N PRO A 76 26.56 7.16 3.04
CA PRO A 76 26.19 7.30 4.45
C PRO A 76 24.68 7.08 4.62
N LEU A 77 24.31 6.35 5.67
CA LEU A 77 22.91 6.09 5.98
C LEU A 77 22.22 7.39 6.43
N VAL A 78 21.16 7.77 5.70
CA VAL A 78 20.34 8.94 6.02
C VAL A 78 19.23 8.53 6.99
N ASN A 79 19.13 9.24 8.12
CA ASN A 79 18.13 8.93 9.16
C ASN A 79 16.86 9.78 9.05
N ASP A 80 16.91 10.95 8.41
CA ASP A 80 15.74 11.76 8.13
C ASP A 80 15.17 11.36 6.76
N LEU A 81 14.00 10.73 6.76
CA LEU A 81 13.35 10.18 5.58
C LEU A 81 11.91 10.69 5.47
N TYR A 82 11.29 10.42 4.33
CA TYR A 82 9.91 10.74 4.04
C TYR A 82 9.15 9.48 3.64
N VAL A 83 7.88 9.42 4.01
CA VAL A 83 7.00 8.33 3.58
C VAL A 83 6.65 8.49 2.11
N ASP A 84 6.88 7.45 1.29
CA ASP A 84 6.49 7.44 -0.13
C ASP A 84 5.12 6.77 -0.34
N LEU A 85 4.75 5.82 0.51
CA LEU A 85 3.47 5.12 0.40
C LEU A 85 2.29 6.02 0.77
N ALA A 86 1.13 5.81 0.14
CA ALA A 86 -0.09 6.52 0.50
C ALA A 86 -0.44 6.36 1.99
N ARG A 87 -0.23 5.15 2.51
CA ARG A 87 -0.42 4.77 3.91
C ARG A 87 0.72 3.84 4.33
N LEU A 88 1.36 4.13 5.45
CA LEU A 88 2.43 3.36 6.04
C LEU A 88 2.08 3.02 7.48
N GLY A 89 1.89 1.74 7.78
CA GLY A 89 1.53 1.29 9.12
C GLY A 89 2.70 1.40 10.10
N VAL A 90 2.44 2.03 11.25
CA VAL A 90 3.32 2.08 12.42
C VAL A 90 2.97 0.92 13.34
N ARG A 91 3.96 0.18 13.80
CA ARG A 91 3.79 -1.08 14.53
C ARG A 91 4.54 -1.05 15.85
N GLU A 92 4.04 -1.80 16.82
CA GLU A 92 4.67 -1.91 18.16
C GLU A 92 6.01 -2.67 18.14
N LYS A 93 6.29 -3.43 17.08
CA LYS A 93 7.47 -4.31 16.94
C LYS A 93 7.95 -4.35 15.47
N PRO A 94 9.25 -4.63 15.22
CA PRO A 94 9.82 -4.75 13.88
C PRO A 94 9.45 -6.09 13.22
N ASP A 95 8.15 -6.30 13.04
CA ASP A 95 7.56 -7.52 12.49
C ASP A 95 6.41 -7.14 11.54
N ALA A 96 6.41 -7.70 10.34
CA ALA A 96 5.39 -7.46 9.32
C ALA A 96 3.98 -7.93 9.74
N GLN A 97 3.89 -8.84 10.73
CA GLN A 97 2.64 -9.34 11.29
C GLN A 97 2.22 -8.64 12.59
N ALA A 98 3.05 -7.73 13.13
CA ALA A 98 2.69 -6.97 14.34
C ALA A 98 1.49 -6.06 14.09
N PHE A 99 0.73 -5.78 15.15
CA PHE A 99 -0.41 -4.86 15.08
C PHE A 99 0.01 -3.47 14.57
N VAL A 100 -0.84 -2.87 13.73
CA VAL A 100 -0.64 -1.50 13.24
C VAL A 100 -1.35 -0.56 14.21
N GLU A 101 -0.57 0.14 15.03
CA GLU A 101 -1.08 1.06 16.06
C GLU A 101 -1.66 2.33 15.44
N ARG A 102 -0.97 2.88 14.43
CA ARG A 102 -1.40 4.07 13.69
C ARG A 102 -0.83 4.07 12.27
N VAL A 103 -1.21 5.05 11.47
CA VAL A 103 -0.78 5.18 10.07
C VAL A 103 -0.05 6.51 9.87
N LEU A 104 1.02 6.47 9.09
CA LEU A 104 1.67 7.63 8.49
C LEU A 104 1.26 7.75 7.02
N TYR A 105 1.25 8.97 6.50
CA TYR A 105 0.81 9.30 5.16
C TYR A 105 1.95 9.77 4.27
N ARG A 106 1.76 9.64 2.95
CA ARG A 106 2.76 10.07 1.95
C ARG A 106 3.19 11.52 2.20
N GLY A 107 4.50 11.73 2.30
CA GLY A 107 5.12 13.01 2.58
C GLY A 107 5.43 13.26 4.06
N ASP A 108 4.93 12.44 4.98
CA ASP A 108 5.27 12.55 6.40
C ASP A 108 6.77 12.36 6.60
N LYS A 109 7.37 13.27 7.38
CA LYS A 109 8.79 13.21 7.72
C LYS A 109 8.98 12.32 8.95
N VAL A 110 9.93 11.39 8.86
CA VAL A 110 10.29 10.48 9.96
C VAL A 110 11.78 10.52 10.24
N LYS A 111 12.15 10.33 11.50
CA LYS A 111 13.53 10.16 11.93
C LYS A 111 13.75 8.72 12.39
N ILE A 112 14.64 8.01 11.72
CA ILE A 112 15.02 6.64 12.07
C ILE A 112 16.05 6.67 13.19
N LEU A 113 15.68 6.11 14.35
CA LEU A 113 16.51 6.00 15.54
C LEU A 113 17.31 4.69 15.55
N GLU A 114 16.75 3.63 14.97
CA GLU A 114 17.35 2.30 14.92
C GLU A 114 16.86 1.56 13.67
N ARG A 115 17.69 0.67 13.10
CA ARG A 115 17.30 -0.21 11.98
C ARG A 115 17.42 -1.66 12.42
N LYS A 116 16.35 -2.43 12.21
CA LYS A 116 16.30 -3.84 12.61
C LYS A 116 15.36 -4.62 11.70
N ALA A 117 15.86 -5.71 11.10
CA ALA A 117 15.06 -6.63 10.29
C ALA A 117 14.19 -5.98 9.19
N GLY A 118 14.71 -4.94 8.51
CA GLY A 118 13.96 -4.22 7.47
C GLY A 118 13.01 -3.13 8.01
N PHE A 119 12.97 -2.92 9.33
CA PHE A 119 12.21 -1.86 9.99
C PHE A 119 13.11 -0.76 10.53
N GLY A 120 12.57 0.45 10.62
CA GLY A 120 13.14 1.59 11.31
C GLY A 120 12.32 1.92 12.56
N ARG A 121 12.97 2.07 13.72
CA ARG A 121 12.35 2.59 14.94
C ARG A 121 12.27 4.10 14.87
N ILE A 122 11.13 4.70 15.26
CA ILE A 122 10.88 6.14 15.17
C ILE A 122 10.60 6.84 16.51
N THR A 123 10.41 6.08 17.59
CA THR A 123 10.28 6.60 18.97
C THR A 123 11.31 5.95 19.88
N ASP A 124 11.58 6.56 21.03
CA ASP A 124 12.27 5.86 22.12
C ASP A 124 11.49 4.63 22.57
N TYR A 125 12.15 3.74 23.31
CA TYR A 125 11.48 2.63 23.98
C TYR A 125 10.69 3.16 25.18
N PHE A 126 9.47 2.65 25.37
CA PHE A 126 8.61 2.99 26.49
C PHE A 126 7.84 1.76 26.98
N VAL A 127 7.24 1.87 28.17
CA VAL A 127 6.48 0.78 28.81
C VAL A 127 5.11 1.32 29.21
N TYR A 128 4.03 0.63 28.84
CA TYR A 128 2.66 1.07 29.15
C TYR A 128 2.26 0.84 30.62
N GLU A 129 2.72 -0.26 31.22
CA GLU A 129 2.35 -0.69 32.58
C GLU A 129 3.58 -1.09 33.39
N GLU A 130 3.52 -0.99 34.71
CA GLU A 130 4.63 -1.40 35.58
C GLU A 130 4.97 -2.89 35.37
N ASN A 131 6.22 -3.18 35.01
CA ASN A 131 6.72 -4.51 34.59
C ASN A 131 6.19 -5.03 33.24
N GLY A 132 5.58 -4.17 32.41
CA GLY A 132 5.26 -4.48 31.02
C GLY A 132 6.50 -4.61 30.13
N PRO A 133 6.37 -5.18 28.92
CA PRO A 133 7.45 -5.21 27.95
C PRO A 133 7.76 -3.80 27.43
N GLU A 134 9.03 -3.54 27.14
CA GLU A 134 9.42 -2.35 26.36
C GLU A 134 8.89 -2.47 24.94
N VAL A 135 8.23 -1.42 24.48
CA VAL A 135 7.70 -1.25 23.13
C VAL A 135 8.29 0.01 22.51
N ALA A 136 8.22 0.08 21.19
CA ALA A 136 8.53 1.30 20.44
C ALA A 136 7.74 1.29 19.14
N GLU A 137 7.70 2.42 18.44
CA GLU A 137 7.08 2.51 17.13
C GLU A 137 8.09 2.14 16.03
N TRP A 138 7.68 1.20 15.17
CA TRP A 138 8.46 0.68 14.06
C TRP A 138 7.72 0.83 12.73
N ILE A 139 8.45 1.19 11.68
CA ILE A 139 7.93 1.31 10.31
C ILE A 139 8.81 0.55 9.33
N PRO A 140 8.24 -0.06 8.27
CA PRO A 140 9.04 -0.76 7.28
C PRO A 140 9.83 0.27 6.44
N LEU A 141 11.11 -0.04 6.18
CA LEU A 141 12.05 0.87 5.54
C LEU A 141 11.83 1.00 4.02
N ASP A 142 11.19 0.02 3.39
CA ASP A 142 10.92 -0.03 1.95
C ASP A 142 9.91 1.03 1.50
N GLY A 143 9.06 1.52 2.40
CA GLY A 143 8.10 2.59 2.15
C GLY A 143 8.65 4.00 2.31
N LEU A 144 9.97 4.16 2.45
CA LEU A 144 10.63 5.43 2.77
C LEU A 144 11.61 5.88 1.68
N VAL A 145 11.70 7.20 1.50
CA VAL A 145 12.59 7.86 0.54
C VAL A 145 13.36 9.00 1.22
N GLU A 146 14.58 9.29 0.75
CA GLU A 146 15.42 10.35 1.32
C GLU A 146 14.92 11.76 0.99
N GLN A 147 14.32 11.93 -0.18
CA GLN A 147 13.79 13.22 -0.64
C GLN A 147 12.27 13.19 -0.53
N ALA A 148 11.68 14.30 -0.09
CA ALA A 148 10.24 14.43 -0.02
C ALA A 148 9.63 14.12 -1.41
N PRO A 149 8.65 13.20 -1.49
CA PRO A 149 8.05 12.87 -2.77
C PRO A 149 7.38 14.11 -3.36
N LEU A 150 7.59 14.33 -4.66
CA LEU A 150 6.82 15.35 -5.39
C LEU A 150 5.37 14.85 -5.47
N ILE A 151 4.44 15.64 -4.93
CA ILE A 151 3.01 15.33 -4.96
C ILE A 151 2.36 16.30 -5.96
N THR A 152 1.92 15.77 -7.10
CA THR A 152 1.21 16.58 -8.09
C THR A 152 -0.18 16.99 -7.58
N ALA A 153 -0.76 18.04 -8.15
CA ALA A 153 -2.12 18.47 -7.80
C ALA A 153 -3.17 17.37 -8.05
N GLU A 154 -2.96 16.55 -9.07
CA GLU A 154 -3.83 15.42 -9.39
C GLU A 154 -3.71 14.28 -8.37
N GLU A 155 -2.49 13.89 -8.00
CA GLU A 155 -2.28 12.89 -6.95
C GLU A 155 -2.85 13.37 -5.63
N ARG A 156 -2.62 14.64 -5.26
CA ARG A 156 -3.21 15.22 -4.05
C ARG A 156 -4.73 15.14 -4.08
N ARG A 157 -5.35 15.52 -5.20
CA ARG A 157 -6.80 15.43 -5.38
C ARG A 157 -7.29 13.99 -5.22
N LYS A 158 -6.59 13.01 -5.81
CA LYS A 158 -6.91 11.59 -5.71
C LYS A 158 -6.81 11.09 -4.27
N THR A 159 -5.72 11.41 -3.57
CA THR A 159 -5.52 11.04 -2.16
C THR A 159 -6.58 11.65 -1.27
N VAL A 160 -6.86 12.95 -1.40
CA VAL A 160 -7.92 13.61 -0.62
C VAL A 160 -9.28 12.99 -0.91
N THR A 161 -9.57 12.69 -2.17
CA THR A 161 -10.82 12.02 -2.57
C THR A 161 -10.98 10.66 -1.89
N GLN A 162 -9.89 9.89 -1.73
CA GLN A 162 -9.96 8.58 -1.07
C GLN A 162 -10.42 8.68 0.39
N TYR A 163 -10.02 9.73 1.12
CA TYR A 163 -10.42 9.92 2.52
C TYR A 163 -11.91 10.23 2.68
N ILE A 164 -12.55 10.77 1.66
CA ILE A 164 -13.92 11.32 1.73
C ILE A 164 -14.88 10.69 0.72
N ALA A 165 -14.48 9.63 0.02
CA ALA A 165 -15.24 9.03 -1.07
C ALA A 165 -16.62 8.51 -0.63
N ASN A 166 -16.77 8.18 0.65
CA ASN A 166 -18.02 7.69 1.24
C ASN A 166 -18.84 8.80 1.92
N SER A 167 -18.52 10.08 1.66
CA SER A 167 -19.29 11.21 2.18
C SER A 167 -20.74 11.15 1.71
N ASP A 168 -21.65 11.63 2.56
CA ASP A 168 -23.03 11.86 2.16
C ASP A 168 -23.08 12.85 0.99
N ASN A 169 -23.85 12.50 -0.05
CA ASN A 169 -23.99 13.30 -1.27
C ASN A 169 -22.66 13.65 -1.96
N PHE A 170 -21.61 12.82 -1.80
CA PHE A 170 -20.29 13.08 -2.38
C PHE A 170 -20.34 13.43 -3.87
N LYS A 171 -21.09 12.67 -4.67
CA LYS A 171 -21.21 12.89 -6.13
C LYS A 171 -21.76 14.27 -6.50
N LEU A 172 -22.56 14.89 -5.63
CA LEU A 172 -23.14 16.22 -5.87
C LEU A 172 -22.16 17.33 -5.50
N TYR A 173 -21.34 17.11 -4.47
CA TYR A 173 -20.52 18.15 -3.84
C TYR A 173 -19.02 17.84 -3.83
N GLU A 174 -18.57 16.91 -4.68
CA GLU A 174 -17.20 16.41 -4.76
C GLU A 174 -16.17 17.55 -4.75
N THR A 175 -16.32 18.54 -5.62
CA THR A 175 -15.37 19.66 -5.71
C THR A 175 -15.29 20.45 -4.40
N ALA A 176 -16.42 20.72 -3.76
CA ALA A 176 -16.47 21.48 -2.51
C ALA A 176 -15.86 20.68 -1.35
N PHE A 177 -16.19 19.38 -1.26
CA PHE A 177 -15.63 18.49 -0.24
C PHE A 177 -14.13 18.32 -0.41
N VAL A 178 -13.64 18.02 -1.62
CA VAL A 178 -12.21 17.81 -1.87
C VAL A 178 -11.43 19.09 -1.57
N GLN A 179 -11.91 20.26 -1.99
CA GLN A 179 -11.26 21.53 -1.71
C GLN A 179 -11.20 21.81 -0.21
N LYS A 180 -12.33 21.66 0.50
CA LYS A 180 -12.38 21.97 1.93
C LYS A 180 -11.57 20.98 2.76
N THR A 181 -11.65 19.69 2.44
CA THR A 181 -10.81 18.67 3.09
C THR A 181 -9.33 18.96 2.85
N ASP A 182 -8.91 19.28 1.63
CA ASP A 182 -7.51 19.62 1.35
C ASP A 182 -7.02 20.83 2.17
N GLU A 183 -7.86 21.86 2.29
CA GLU A 183 -7.59 23.04 3.12
C GLU A 183 -7.41 22.67 4.60
N LEU A 184 -8.32 21.86 5.15
CA LEU A 184 -8.28 21.41 6.55
C LEU A 184 -7.09 20.50 6.87
N LEU A 185 -6.63 19.73 5.89
CA LEU A 185 -5.42 18.91 6.04
C LEU A 185 -4.14 19.77 5.95
N LYS A 186 -4.13 20.77 5.06
CA LYS A 186 -2.96 21.66 4.89
C LYS A 186 -2.74 22.60 6.06
N ASN A 187 -3.81 23.03 6.72
CA ASN A 187 -3.72 23.91 7.89
C ASN A 187 -3.70 23.14 9.22
N GLU A 188 -3.57 21.81 9.17
CA GLU A 188 -3.47 20.92 10.34
C GLU A 188 -4.70 20.98 11.28
N THR A 189 -5.85 21.50 10.81
CA THR A 189 -7.10 21.48 11.58
C THR A 189 -7.64 20.07 11.73
N CYS A 190 -7.46 19.25 10.69
CA CYS A 190 -7.85 17.84 10.67
C CYS A 190 -6.69 16.99 10.15
N VAL A 191 -6.69 15.71 10.51
CA VAL A 191 -5.80 14.69 9.94
C VAL A 191 -6.60 13.76 9.03
N PRO A 192 -5.96 12.99 8.11
CA PRO A 192 -6.71 12.11 7.22
C PRO A 192 -7.58 11.08 7.95
N GLU A 193 -7.11 10.59 9.11
CA GLU A 193 -7.83 9.65 9.97
C GLU A 193 -9.20 10.19 10.43
N ASP A 194 -9.31 11.50 10.69
CA ASP A 194 -10.57 12.15 11.10
C ASP A 194 -11.69 11.94 10.06
N PHE A 195 -11.33 11.95 8.77
CA PHE A 195 -12.28 11.70 7.69
C PHE A 195 -12.54 10.21 7.50
N GLU A 196 -11.49 9.39 7.59
CA GLU A 196 -11.61 7.94 7.42
C GLU A 196 -12.51 7.30 8.49
N GLU A 197 -12.51 7.81 9.73
CA GLU A 197 -13.36 7.32 10.82
C GLU A 197 -14.86 7.32 10.49
N LEU A 198 -15.33 8.33 9.75
CA LEU A 198 -16.73 8.47 9.34
C LEU A 198 -16.96 8.12 7.86
N GLY A 199 -15.90 7.86 7.10
CA GLY A 199 -15.95 7.74 5.65
C GLY A 199 -16.10 9.09 4.92
N GLY A 200 -15.87 10.20 5.61
CA GLY A 200 -15.91 11.55 5.06
C GLY A 200 -16.93 12.47 5.74
N TRP A 201 -17.54 13.35 4.95
CA TRP A 201 -18.50 14.35 5.40
C TRP A 201 -19.90 13.74 5.60
N VAL A 202 -20.47 13.95 6.78
CA VAL A 202 -21.80 13.41 7.14
C VAL A 202 -22.85 14.51 7.13
N LYS A 203 -24.00 14.29 6.50
CA LYS A 203 -25.09 15.27 6.41
C LYS A 203 -25.63 15.61 7.80
N SER A 204 -25.73 16.90 8.11
CA SER A 204 -26.27 17.37 9.38
C SER A 204 -27.79 17.26 9.42
N LEU A 205 -28.32 16.57 10.43
CA LEU A 205 -29.75 16.54 10.73
C LEU A 205 -30.25 17.79 11.46
N LYS A 206 -29.34 18.64 11.98
CA LYS A 206 -29.69 19.89 12.68
C LYS A 206 -30.09 21.01 11.70
N TYR A 207 -29.48 21.01 10.52
CA TYR A 207 -29.65 22.07 9.51
C TYR A 207 -30.31 21.49 8.25
N GLN A 208 -31.53 20.97 8.40
CA GLN A 208 -32.20 20.21 7.32
C GLN A 208 -32.50 21.04 6.07
N GLU A 209 -32.73 22.35 6.23
CA GLU A 209 -33.02 23.28 5.13
C GLU A 209 -31.75 23.76 4.39
N ARG A 210 -30.56 23.36 4.86
CA ARG A 210 -29.27 23.77 4.29
C ARG A 210 -28.42 22.56 3.94
N GLU A 211 -27.48 22.75 3.02
CA GLU A 211 -26.49 21.72 2.69
C GLU A 211 -25.31 21.81 3.63
N VAL A 212 -25.56 21.45 4.89
CA VAL A 212 -24.53 21.43 5.93
C VAL A 212 -24.13 20.00 6.25
N TYR A 213 -22.82 19.77 6.25
CA TYR A 213 -22.19 18.49 6.58
C TYR A 213 -21.28 18.66 7.79
N PHE A 214 -20.83 17.58 8.40
CA PHE A 214 -19.90 17.63 9.52
C PHE A 214 -18.89 16.48 9.49
N VAL A 215 -17.80 16.71 10.21
CA VAL A 215 -16.80 15.70 10.60
C VAL A 215 -16.31 16.01 12.01
N TYR A 216 -15.60 15.09 12.64
CA TYR A 216 -14.95 15.29 13.92
C TYR A 216 -13.44 15.33 13.70
N CYS A 217 -12.80 16.45 14.03
CA CYS A 217 -11.34 16.61 13.88
C CYS A 217 -10.64 16.62 15.24
N GLY A 218 -9.77 15.65 15.50
CA GLY A 218 -9.11 15.46 16.80
C GLY A 218 -9.92 14.59 17.77
N GLY A 219 -10.78 13.70 17.26
CA GLY A 219 -11.55 12.72 18.02
C GLY A 219 -13.04 13.09 18.22
N ARG A 220 -13.82 12.16 18.79
CA ARG A 220 -15.31 12.17 18.72
C ARG A 220 -16.06 13.11 19.68
N LYS A 221 -15.37 14.02 20.36
CA LYS A 221 -16.01 14.96 21.30
C LYS A 221 -16.80 16.03 20.54
N LEU A 222 -17.88 16.56 21.11
CA LEU A 222 -18.66 17.62 20.45
C LEU A 222 -17.82 18.87 20.13
N ALA A 223 -16.84 19.19 20.98
CA ALA A 223 -15.91 20.31 20.76
C ALA A 223 -15.07 20.17 19.48
N ASN A 224 -14.88 18.94 19.01
CA ASN A 224 -14.10 18.62 17.81
C ASN A 224 -14.98 18.57 16.55
N LYS A 225 -16.29 18.79 16.70
CA LYS A 225 -17.23 18.73 15.58
C LYS A 225 -17.18 20.02 14.79
N ILE A 226 -16.76 19.91 13.53
CA ILE A 226 -16.81 21.01 12.57
C ILE A 226 -17.96 20.79 11.60
N TYR A 227 -18.65 21.87 11.25
CA TYR A 227 -19.65 21.89 10.21
C TYR A 227 -19.09 22.58 8.97
N PHE A 228 -19.51 22.12 7.80
CA PHE A 228 -19.21 22.72 6.51
C PHE A 228 -20.52 23.02 5.77
N ASP A 229 -20.74 24.29 5.45
CA ASP A 229 -21.89 24.75 4.67
C ASP A 229 -21.50 24.85 3.19
N ILE A 230 -22.13 24.06 2.33
CA ILE A 230 -21.84 24.01 0.90
C ILE A 230 -22.15 25.35 0.21
N GLN A 231 -23.17 26.07 0.67
CA GLN A 231 -23.58 27.33 0.05
C GLN A 231 -22.56 28.43 0.32
N SER A 232 -22.17 28.63 1.59
CA SER A 232 -21.20 29.67 1.94
C SER A 232 -19.74 29.24 1.70
N LYS A 233 -19.48 27.93 1.62
CA LYS A 233 -18.15 27.31 1.59
C LYS A 233 -17.33 27.54 2.86
N GLU A 234 -17.99 27.88 3.95
CA GLU A 234 -17.36 28.16 5.24
C GLU A 234 -17.52 27.00 6.21
N ILE A 235 -16.56 26.90 7.14
CA ILE A 235 -16.67 26.03 8.29
C ILE A 235 -17.17 26.81 9.50
N PHE A 236 -17.91 26.15 10.38
CA PHE A 236 -18.29 26.71 11.67
C PHE A 236 -18.37 25.62 12.74
N TYR A 237 -18.24 26.02 14.00
CA TYR A 237 -18.24 25.09 15.13
C TYR A 237 -19.62 24.98 15.75
N ALA A 238 -19.88 23.88 16.46
CA ALA A 238 -21.05 23.79 17.33
C ALA A 238 -20.95 24.90 18.39
N SER A 239 -21.81 25.92 18.33
CA SER A 239 -21.97 26.85 19.43
C SER A 239 -22.59 26.12 20.62
N HIS A 240 -21.97 26.28 21.80
CA HIS A 240 -22.50 25.85 23.09
C HIS A 240 -23.78 26.62 23.45
#